data_AF-A0A6B1ELA3-F1
#
_entry.id   AF-A0A6B1ELA3-F1
#
_cell.length_a   1.000
_cell.length_b   1.000
_cell.length_c   1.000
_cell.angle_alpha   90.00
_cell.angle_beta   90.00
_cell.angle_gamma   90.00
#
_symmetry.space_group_name_H-M   'P 1'
#
loop_
_entity.id
_entity.type
_entity.pdbx_description
1 polymer ?
#
loop_
_entity_poly.entity_id
_entity_poly.type
_entity_poly.pdbx_seq_one_letter_code
_entity_poly.pdbx_strand_id
1 'polypeptide(L)'
;MNEYTRNSGRAPSIMFLVGAGISIPVGIPAMQGIYAGFLRKEKSGITDLELRTCKFLTGNLKVRPDLEEFLLAANAITNFRDSPLAAFVEASVSNRSYGTKIEEYRKRAKKRASQVEAVRNRILEFLARTCFEFDRPKAIEIFGEFVESIASAGYPVFSTNYDFALEHVAVTREIRVENNFEQHGRGQGQRWLWNDSINFPTGGALTLIKLHGSVTWYRDDTGVIENIQFDTNKNFAGRDVSRLIVFPTRFKDIYDQHFFALYSHFLSVLADAKVLIIAGHSLRDEYLRAGIIERFRTGGLQIIVIDPEFPKALPAELKPARLGETGPIVHIPYPFEDIRDELTHLVRNSEPSAIPRLFSEIVQSIKLKSNKLAIRGDIRKLKAGEPKKFLARVEAQILPKDKPAILRCWIQSARRVRPVTSSDFLEGGNFVVERGESGMIRSDIPIEIIVPKKRQWAVQGDVLLKVGLVKASVKRPARLNQESTIALDERVFSYSSD
;
A
#
# COMPACT_ATOMS: atom_id res chain seq x y z
N MET A 1 12.88 33.56 -20.04
CA MET A 1 13.02 32.21 -20.62
C MET A 1 14.44 31.78 -20.29
N ASN A 2 14.65 31.20 -19.10
CA ASN A 2 15.98 31.01 -18.52
C ASN A 2 16.49 29.58 -18.76
N GLU A 3 17.80 29.48 -18.99
CA GLU A 3 18.63 28.30 -19.25
C GLU A 3 18.71 27.27 -18.11
N TYR A 4 17.59 26.93 -17.47
CA TYR A 4 17.54 25.90 -16.41
C TYR A 4 17.08 24.51 -16.88
N THR A 5 16.89 24.29 -18.18
CA THR A 5 16.37 23.03 -18.76
C THR A 5 17.43 22.10 -19.35
N ARG A 6 18.70 22.24 -18.98
CA ARG A 6 19.78 21.31 -19.41
C ARG A 6 20.33 20.47 -18.26
N ASN A 7 19.44 19.77 -17.58
CA ASN A 7 19.68 18.40 -17.16
C ASN A 7 18.46 17.60 -17.59
N SER A 8 18.37 17.30 -18.89
CA SER A 8 17.34 16.42 -19.45
C SER A 8 17.63 14.98 -19.04
N GLY A 9 17.49 14.70 -17.75
CA GLY A 9 17.12 13.36 -17.31
C GLY A 9 15.87 12.97 -18.09
N ARG A 10 15.90 11.83 -18.77
CA ARG A 10 14.72 11.33 -19.51
C ARG A 10 13.50 11.42 -18.61
N ALA A 11 12.41 11.98 -19.11
CA ALA A 11 11.14 12.00 -18.40
C ALA A 11 10.80 10.59 -17.89
N PRO A 12 10.28 10.46 -16.66
CA PRO A 12 10.07 9.16 -16.05
C PRO A 12 9.07 8.36 -16.87
N SER A 13 9.51 7.21 -17.35
CA SER A 13 8.68 6.30 -18.14
C SER A 13 7.56 5.64 -17.32
N ILE A 14 7.75 5.54 -16.00
CA ILE A 14 6.80 4.99 -15.04
C ILE A 14 6.52 6.04 -13.97
N MET A 15 5.25 6.17 -13.59
CA MET A 15 4.83 6.92 -12.41
C MET A 15 3.90 6.08 -11.54
N PHE A 16 3.92 6.34 -10.24
CA PHE A 16 3.02 5.70 -9.27
C PHE A 16 1.98 6.69 -8.76
N LEU A 17 0.74 6.23 -8.60
CA LEU A 17 -0.30 6.90 -7.83
C LEU A 17 -0.78 5.96 -6.73
N VAL A 18 -0.51 6.30 -5.48
CA VAL A 18 -0.83 5.45 -4.32
C VAL A 18 -1.89 6.09 -3.43
N GLY A 19 -2.83 5.27 -2.98
CA GLY A 19 -3.92 5.66 -2.09
C GLY A 19 -3.94 4.89 -0.79
N ALA A 20 -4.94 5.15 0.06
CA ALA A 20 -4.96 4.65 1.44
C ALA A 20 -4.98 3.12 1.53
N GLY A 21 -5.39 2.43 0.45
CA GLY A 21 -5.40 0.98 0.37
C GLY A 21 -4.03 0.34 0.60
N ILE A 22 -2.93 1.00 0.20
CA ILE A 22 -1.59 0.45 0.47
C ILE A 22 -1.20 0.55 1.94
N SER A 23 -1.79 1.48 2.70
CA SER A 23 -1.48 1.73 4.12
C SER A 23 -2.36 0.90 5.09
N ILE A 24 -3.42 0.25 4.61
CA ILE A 24 -4.29 -0.62 5.43
C ILE A 24 -3.50 -1.70 6.17
N PRO A 25 -2.58 -2.45 5.53
CA PRO A 25 -1.86 -3.53 6.17
C PRO A 25 -0.91 -3.09 7.29
N VAL A 26 -0.54 -1.80 7.33
CA VAL A 26 0.30 -1.21 8.38
C VAL A 26 -0.52 -0.54 9.49
N GLY A 27 -1.83 -0.80 9.53
CA GLY A 27 -2.72 -0.34 10.58
C GLY A 27 -3.40 1.01 10.31
N ILE A 28 -3.26 1.57 9.10
CA ILE A 28 -3.86 2.86 8.74
C ILE A 28 -5.12 2.59 7.90
N PRO A 29 -6.32 2.70 8.49
CA PRO A 29 -7.55 2.40 7.76
C PRO A 29 -7.82 3.43 6.65
N ALA A 30 -8.53 3.00 5.61
CA ALA A 30 -9.12 3.92 4.64
C ALA A 30 -10.13 4.88 5.32
N MET A 31 -10.51 5.96 4.61
CA MET A 31 -11.40 7.02 5.14
C MET A 31 -12.69 6.51 5.81
N GLN A 32 -13.30 5.45 5.27
CA GLN A 32 -14.48 4.80 5.86
C GLN A 32 -14.15 4.15 7.21
N GLY A 33 -13.00 3.48 7.31
CA GLY A 33 -12.53 2.87 8.54
C GLY A 33 -12.13 3.91 9.59
N ILE A 34 -11.57 5.05 9.19
CA ILE A 34 -11.32 6.19 10.10
C ILE A 34 -12.65 6.72 10.67
N TYR A 35 -13.64 6.99 9.82
CA TYR A 35 -14.96 7.45 10.26
C TYR A 35 -15.64 6.45 11.19
N ALA A 36 -15.67 5.17 10.80
CA ALA A 36 -16.23 4.11 11.64
C ALA A 36 -15.48 3.95 12.97
N GLY A 37 -14.16 4.15 12.96
CA GLY A 37 -13.32 4.19 14.16
C GLY A 37 -13.68 5.36 15.07
N PHE A 38 -13.90 6.56 14.50
CA PHE A 38 -14.29 7.74 15.24
C PHE A 38 -15.64 7.58 15.95
N LEU A 39 -16.58 6.87 15.34
CA LEU A 39 -17.90 6.62 15.95
C LEU A 39 -17.87 5.61 17.11
N ARG A 40 -16.75 4.92 17.35
CA ARG A 40 -16.58 3.97 18.46
C ARG A 40 -15.99 4.68 19.67
N LYS A 41 -16.76 4.73 20.77
CA LYS A 41 -16.40 5.43 22.01
C LYS A 41 -15.07 4.95 22.59
N GLU A 42 -14.77 3.66 22.45
CA GLU A 42 -13.56 3.02 22.97
C GLU A 42 -12.30 3.49 22.21
N LYS A 43 -12.44 3.93 20.96
CA LYS A 43 -11.31 4.36 20.12
C LYS A 43 -11.09 5.87 20.16
N SER A 44 -12.16 6.65 20.03
CA SER A 44 -12.08 8.11 19.88
C SER A 44 -12.36 8.89 21.15
N GLY A 45 -12.99 8.25 22.16
CA GLY A 45 -13.57 8.96 23.29
C GLY A 45 -14.70 9.90 22.85
N ILE A 46 -15.41 9.61 21.75
CA ILE A 46 -16.54 10.41 21.28
C ILE A 46 -17.63 10.50 22.36
N THR A 47 -18.12 11.70 22.61
CA THR A 47 -19.20 11.98 23.56
C THR A 47 -20.56 11.66 22.93
N ASP A 48 -21.58 11.45 23.77
CA ASP A 48 -22.93 11.17 23.27
C ASP A 48 -23.50 12.35 22.46
N LEU A 49 -23.06 13.58 22.76
CA LEU A 49 -23.44 14.77 21.99
C LEU A 49 -22.82 14.76 20.59
N GLU A 50 -21.51 14.49 20.48
CA GLU A 50 -20.82 14.39 19.20
C GLU A 50 -21.39 13.24 18.35
N LEU A 51 -21.65 12.08 18.96
CA LEU A 51 -22.28 10.95 18.29
C LEU A 51 -23.68 11.28 17.76
N ARG A 52 -24.48 12.02 18.52
CA ARG A 52 -25.79 12.52 18.06
C ARG A 52 -25.64 13.46 16.86
N THR A 53 -24.64 14.34 16.86
CA THR A 53 -24.35 15.22 15.72
C THR A 53 -23.97 14.42 14.48
N CYS A 54 -23.10 13.41 14.61
CA CYS A 54 -22.76 12.52 13.49
C CYS A 54 -23.99 11.78 12.94
N LYS A 55 -24.82 11.21 13.84
CA LYS A 55 -26.06 10.52 13.47
C LYS A 55 -27.09 11.46 12.82
N PHE A 56 -27.14 12.72 13.24
CA PHE A 56 -27.99 13.71 12.60
C PHE A 56 -27.55 13.98 11.16
N LEU A 57 -26.24 14.12 10.91
CA LEU A 57 -25.72 14.33 9.55
C LEU A 57 -25.98 13.10 8.65
N THR A 58 -25.71 11.90 9.14
CA THR A 58 -25.90 10.69 8.33
C THR A 58 -27.36 10.29 8.17
N GLY A 59 -28.19 10.46 9.20
CA GLY A 59 -29.59 10.09 9.20
C GLY A 59 -30.50 11.15 8.55
N ASN A 60 -30.45 12.38 9.08
CA ASN A 60 -31.37 13.44 8.66
C ASN A 60 -30.93 14.11 7.36
N LEU A 61 -29.62 14.36 7.19
CA LEU A 61 -29.09 14.98 5.96
C LEU A 61 -28.67 13.95 4.91
N LYS A 62 -28.82 12.65 5.20
CA LYS A 62 -28.46 11.54 4.31
C LYS A 62 -27.00 11.58 3.82
N VAL A 63 -26.11 12.19 4.61
CA VAL A 63 -24.68 12.18 4.34
C VAL A 63 -24.18 10.73 4.45
N ARG A 64 -23.40 10.27 3.47
CA ARG A 64 -22.84 8.92 3.53
C ARG A 64 -21.94 8.78 4.77
N PRO A 65 -21.90 7.63 5.44
CA PRO A 65 -21.04 7.39 6.60
C PRO A 65 -19.58 7.20 6.16
N ASP A 66 -19.01 8.22 5.52
CA ASP A 66 -17.66 8.32 5.00
C ASP A 66 -17.06 9.63 5.53
N LEU A 67 -15.79 9.62 5.92
CA LEU A 67 -15.14 10.79 6.52
C LEU A 67 -15.13 11.99 5.57
N GLU A 68 -14.89 11.75 4.29
CA GLU A 68 -14.78 12.80 3.28
C GLU A 68 -16.14 13.50 3.08
N GLU A 69 -17.20 12.70 3.00
CA GLU A 69 -18.60 13.16 2.88
C GLU A 69 -19.07 13.89 4.15
N PHE A 70 -18.61 13.42 5.32
CA PHE A 70 -18.85 14.12 6.58
C PHE A 70 -18.17 15.49 6.60
N LEU A 71 -16.88 15.57 6.25
CA LEU A 71 -16.11 16.82 6.24
C LEU A 71 -16.69 17.81 5.22
N LEU A 72 -17.13 17.32 4.06
CA LEU A 72 -17.90 18.06 3.06
C LEU A 72 -19.14 18.74 3.66
N ALA A 73 -19.98 17.94 4.32
CA ALA A 73 -21.21 18.42 4.91
C ALA A 73 -20.94 19.38 6.07
N ALA A 74 -19.93 19.07 6.90
CA ALA A 74 -19.51 19.92 8.00
C ALA A 74 -19.08 21.31 7.51
N ASN A 75 -18.19 21.37 6.51
CA ASN A 75 -17.73 22.61 5.90
C ASN A 75 -18.88 23.39 5.23
N ALA A 76 -19.82 22.69 4.59
CA ALA A 76 -20.99 23.33 4.01
C ALA A 76 -21.86 24.00 5.09
N ILE A 77 -22.06 23.35 6.24
CA ILE A 77 -22.85 23.88 7.36
C ILE A 77 -22.14 25.06 8.03
N THR A 78 -20.83 24.95 8.27
CA THR A 78 -20.06 26.04 8.91
C THR A 78 -20.01 27.27 8.02
N ASN A 79 -19.79 27.09 6.71
CA ASN A 79 -19.70 28.18 5.75
C ASN A 79 -21.07 28.76 5.38
N PHE A 80 -22.15 27.98 5.47
CA PHE A 80 -23.51 28.46 5.22
C PHE A 80 -23.84 29.65 6.11
N ARG A 81 -23.41 29.61 7.39
CA ARG A 81 -23.62 30.69 8.38
C ARG A 81 -23.22 32.07 7.86
N ASP A 82 -22.09 32.14 7.17
CA ASP A 82 -21.49 33.39 6.72
C ASP A 82 -21.74 33.64 5.22
N SER A 83 -22.64 32.85 4.60
CA SER A 83 -22.93 32.93 3.17
C SER A 83 -24.14 33.83 2.86
N PRO A 84 -24.22 34.44 1.66
CA PRO A 84 -25.40 35.17 1.22
C PRO A 84 -26.68 34.33 1.21
N LEU A 85 -26.56 33.00 1.08
CA LEU A 85 -27.70 32.07 1.11
C LEU A 85 -28.36 32.01 2.48
N ALA A 86 -27.62 32.26 3.58
CA ALA A 86 -28.23 32.36 4.91
C ALA A 86 -29.25 33.49 4.98
N ALA A 87 -28.93 34.67 4.43
CA ALA A 87 -29.85 35.80 4.37
C ALA A 87 -31.11 35.48 3.53
N PHE A 88 -30.95 34.74 2.43
CA PHE A 88 -32.09 34.27 1.62
C PHE A 88 -33.00 33.30 2.38
N VAL A 89 -32.43 32.35 3.14
CA VAL A 89 -33.20 31.43 3.97
C VAL A 89 -33.89 32.19 5.12
N GLU A 90 -33.22 33.15 5.74
CA GLU A 90 -33.83 34.01 6.77
C GLU A 90 -35.03 34.81 6.22
N ALA A 91 -34.91 35.35 5.00
CA ALA A 91 -36.01 36.04 4.31
C ALA A 91 -37.18 35.10 4.02
N SER A 92 -36.91 33.84 3.68
CA SER A 92 -37.93 32.83 3.38
C SER A 92 -38.62 32.28 4.63
N VAL A 93 -37.93 32.27 5.76
CA VAL A 93 -38.49 31.88 7.08
C VAL A 93 -39.30 33.03 7.70
N SER A 94 -39.08 34.27 7.25
CA SER A 94 -39.74 35.46 7.78
C SER A 94 -40.90 35.96 6.90
N ASN A 95 -42.08 35.37 7.08
CA ASN A 95 -43.31 36.01 6.60
C ASN A 95 -43.67 37.22 7.47
N ARG A 96 -43.31 38.42 7.00
CA ARG A 96 -43.79 39.79 7.32
C ARG A 96 -43.94 40.28 8.77
N SER A 97 -43.77 39.48 9.81
CA SER A 97 -43.70 39.97 11.21
C SER A 97 -43.05 38.93 12.11
N TYR A 98 -42.49 39.34 13.25
CA TYR A 98 -41.78 38.54 14.27
C TYR A 98 -40.25 38.43 14.14
N GLY A 99 -39.54 39.51 14.45
CA GLY A 99 -38.08 39.51 14.65
C GLY A 99 -37.57 38.51 15.70
N THR A 100 -38.40 38.12 16.67
CA THR A 100 -38.06 37.09 17.68
C THR A 100 -37.83 35.70 17.07
N LYS A 101 -38.59 35.30 16.04
CA LYS A 101 -38.42 34.00 15.38
C LYS A 101 -37.12 33.92 14.58
N ILE A 102 -36.72 35.02 13.95
CA ILE A 102 -35.45 35.14 13.22
C ILE A 102 -34.27 35.04 14.20
N GLU A 103 -34.36 35.73 15.33
CA GLU A 103 -33.30 35.69 16.36
C GLU A 103 -33.15 34.28 16.95
N GLU A 104 -34.27 33.61 17.26
CA GLU A 104 -34.25 32.21 17.69
C GLU A 104 -33.68 31.26 16.63
N TYR A 105 -33.97 31.51 15.35
CA TYR A 105 -33.39 30.75 14.25
C TYR A 105 -31.87 30.94 14.19
N ARG A 106 -31.39 32.20 14.19
CA ARG A 106 -29.96 32.55 14.19
C ARG A 106 -29.22 31.92 15.35
N LYS A 107 -29.77 32.01 16.56
CA LYS A 107 -29.19 31.41 17.76
C LYS A 107 -29.07 29.88 17.63
N ARG A 108 -30.11 29.22 17.09
CA ARG A 108 -30.09 27.76 16.85
C ARG A 108 -29.11 27.37 15.74
N ALA A 109 -29.09 28.10 14.64
CA ALA A 109 -28.19 27.87 13.51
C ALA A 109 -26.72 28.01 13.95
N LYS A 110 -26.39 29.11 14.65
CA LYS A 110 -25.06 29.34 15.23
C LYS A 110 -24.65 28.22 16.17
N LYS A 111 -25.52 27.83 17.11
CA LYS A 111 -25.25 26.73 18.04
C LYS A 111 -24.97 25.41 17.31
N ARG A 112 -25.77 25.06 16.31
CA ARG A 112 -25.57 23.83 15.52
C ARG A 112 -24.30 23.88 14.68
N ALA A 113 -24.01 25.02 14.04
CA ALA A 113 -22.78 25.21 13.27
C ALA A 113 -21.54 25.03 14.16
N SER A 114 -21.52 25.65 15.35
CA SER A 114 -20.42 25.47 16.32
C SER A 114 -20.29 24.03 16.82
N GLN A 115 -21.41 23.30 16.99
CA GLN A 115 -21.37 21.89 17.35
C GLN A 115 -20.78 21.03 16.23
N VAL A 116 -21.17 21.28 14.98
CA VAL A 116 -20.63 20.59 13.80
C VAL A 116 -19.15 20.90 13.63
N GLU A 117 -18.75 22.15 13.84
CA GLU A 117 -17.35 22.59 13.81
C GLU A 117 -16.50 21.90 14.88
N ALA A 118 -17.00 21.78 16.11
CA ALA A 118 -16.30 21.07 17.18
C ALA A 118 -16.11 19.57 16.84
N VAL A 119 -17.16 18.91 16.33
CA VAL A 119 -17.07 17.50 15.88
C VAL A 119 -16.09 17.37 14.71
N ARG A 120 -16.12 18.31 13.76
CA ARG A 120 -15.16 18.38 12.64
C ARG A 120 -13.73 18.44 13.15
N ASN A 121 -13.42 19.35 14.08
CA ASN A 121 -12.04 19.47 14.58
C ASN A 121 -11.60 18.21 15.33
N ARG A 122 -12.49 17.60 16.12
CA ARG A 122 -12.24 16.34 16.82
C ARG A 122 -12.01 15.15 15.88
N ILE A 123 -12.74 15.06 14.77
CA ILE A 123 -12.52 13.98 13.81
C ILE A 123 -11.23 14.18 13.01
N LEU A 124 -10.84 15.44 12.75
CA LEU A 124 -9.56 15.76 12.12
C LEU A 124 -8.37 15.42 13.02
N GLU A 125 -8.47 15.72 14.31
CA GLU A 125 -7.49 15.30 15.32
C GLU A 125 -7.39 13.78 15.40
N PHE A 126 -8.54 13.08 15.42
CA PHE A 126 -8.58 11.62 15.40
C PHE A 126 -7.93 11.01 14.15
N LEU A 127 -8.20 11.59 12.96
CA LEU A 127 -7.54 11.21 11.71
C LEU A 127 -6.03 11.40 11.81
N ALA A 128 -5.59 12.56 12.29
CA ALA A 128 -4.16 12.89 12.37
C ALA A 128 -3.43 11.89 13.26
N ARG A 129 -3.96 11.64 14.45
CA ARG A 129 -3.42 10.63 15.38
C ARG A 129 -3.37 9.24 14.75
N THR A 130 -4.47 8.81 14.10
CA THR A 130 -4.55 7.50 13.44
C THR A 130 -3.50 7.35 12.33
N CYS A 131 -3.24 8.39 11.55
CA CYS A 131 -2.22 8.35 10.49
C CYS A 131 -0.78 8.50 11.01
N PHE A 132 -0.60 9.03 12.24
CA PHE A 132 0.69 9.06 12.93
C PHE A 132 1.04 7.72 13.60
N GLU A 133 0.04 7.02 14.15
CA GLU A 133 0.16 5.79 14.95
C GLU A 133 0.00 4.52 14.10
N PHE A 134 0.97 4.24 13.23
CA PHE A 134 0.98 3.02 12.41
C PHE A 134 2.04 2.01 12.84
N ASP A 135 1.89 0.76 12.40
CA ASP A 135 2.83 -0.33 12.68
C ASP A 135 4.11 -0.15 11.85
N ARG A 136 5.12 0.47 12.48
CA ARG A 136 6.42 0.78 11.86
C ARG A 136 7.20 -0.46 11.42
N PRO A 137 7.39 -1.51 12.26
CA PRO A 137 8.00 -2.76 11.81
C PRO A 137 7.29 -3.35 10.59
N LYS A 138 5.94 -3.34 10.59
CA LYS A 138 5.17 -3.84 9.45
C LYS A 138 5.34 -2.97 8.21
N ALA A 139 5.41 -1.65 8.36
CA ALA A 139 5.69 -0.75 7.25
C ALA A 139 7.05 -1.03 6.61
N ILE A 140 8.10 -1.25 7.41
CA ILE A 140 9.44 -1.63 6.90
C ILE A 140 9.38 -2.97 6.16
N GLU A 141 8.62 -3.94 6.69
CA GLU A 141 8.43 -5.25 6.07
C GLU A 141 7.70 -5.18 4.71
N ILE A 142 6.69 -4.32 4.60
CA ILE A 142 5.83 -4.23 3.42
C ILE A 142 6.43 -3.29 2.38
N PHE A 143 6.92 -2.13 2.77
CA PHE A 143 7.34 -1.10 1.82
C PHE A 143 8.85 -1.08 1.55
N GLY A 144 9.67 -1.75 2.36
CA GLY A 144 11.13 -1.61 2.33
C GLY A 144 11.75 -1.79 0.95
N GLU A 145 11.64 -2.99 0.39
CA GLU A 145 12.20 -3.32 -0.93
C GLU A 145 11.55 -2.51 -2.06
N PHE A 146 10.25 -2.24 -1.93
CA PHE A 146 9.51 -1.43 -2.89
C PHE A 146 10.06 0.01 -2.94
N VAL A 147 10.23 0.65 -1.78
CA VAL A 147 10.79 2.01 -1.63
C VAL A 147 12.21 2.08 -2.17
N GLU A 148 13.05 1.07 -1.88
CA GLU A 148 14.39 0.98 -2.47
C GLU A 148 14.33 0.91 -3.99
N SER A 149 13.47 0.05 -4.54
CA SER A 149 13.35 -0.17 -5.98
C SER A 149 12.97 1.09 -6.74
N ILE A 150 11.92 1.77 -6.27
CA ILE A 150 11.42 2.98 -6.92
C ILE A 150 12.40 4.15 -6.76
N ALA A 151 13.08 4.26 -5.62
CA ALA A 151 14.10 5.27 -5.38
C ALA A 151 15.34 5.05 -6.26
N SER A 152 15.83 3.80 -6.36
CA SER A 152 16.95 3.44 -7.25
C SER A 152 16.59 3.67 -8.72
N ALA A 153 15.37 3.35 -9.14
CA ALA A 153 14.91 3.56 -10.49
C ALA A 153 14.56 5.03 -10.81
N GLY A 154 14.41 5.88 -9.79
CA GLY A 154 14.02 7.28 -9.94
C GLY A 154 12.59 7.48 -10.42
N TYR A 155 11.68 6.54 -10.12
CA TYR A 155 10.27 6.66 -10.49
C TYR A 155 9.49 7.48 -9.45
N PRO A 156 8.80 8.56 -9.85
CA PRO A 156 8.07 9.40 -8.91
C PRO A 156 6.83 8.69 -8.37
N VAL A 157 6.58 8.91 -7.08
CA VAL A 157 5.38 8.44 -6.37
C VAL A 157 4.51 9.63 -6.01
N PHE A 158 3.30 9.65 -6.54
CA PHE A 158 2.25 10.57 -6.12
C PHE A 158 1.36 9.87 -5.12
N SER A 159 1.03 10.53 -4.02
CA SER A 159 0.23 9.96 -2.95
C SER A 159 -0.85 10.92 -2.49
N THR A 160 -2.03 10.38 -2.26
CA THR A 160 -3.14 11.08 -1.58
C THR A 160 -3.23 10.69 -0.10
N ASN A 161 -2.22 9.98 0.43
CA ASN A 161 -2.25 9.47 1.79
C ASN A 161 -1.73 10.53 2.76
N TYR A 162 -2.47 10.76 3.83
CA TYR A 162 -2.07 11.69 4.89
C TYR A 162 -0.96 11.13 5.79
N ASP A 163 -0.82 9.81 5.86
CA ASP A 163 0.25 9.17 6.63
C ASP A 163 1.64 9.41 6.03
N PHE A 164 2.68 9.09 6.80
CA PHE A 164 4.08 9.22 6.38
C PHE A 164 4.81 7.85 6.36
N ALA A 165 4.08 6.76 6.10
CA ALA A 165 4.65 5.41 6.20
C ALA A 165 5.79 5.16 5.21
N LEU A 166 5.65 5.65 3.96
CA LEU A 166 6.71 5.54 2.94
C LEU A 166 7.94 6.36 3.30
N GLU A 167 7.74 7.59 3.78
CA GLU A 167 8.82 8.46 4.25
C GLU A 167 9.57 7.83 5.42
N HIS A 168 8.84 7.27 6.39
CA HIS A 168 9.43 6.58 7.51
C HIS A 168 10.33 5.42 7.06
N VAL A 169 9.82 4.58 6.15
CA VAL A 169 10.59 3.46 5.58
C VAL A 169 11.84 3.95 4.86
N ALA A 170 11.73 4.99 4.03
CA ALA A 170 12.86 5.56 3.32
C ALA A 170 13.94 6.06 4.29
N VAL A 171 13.56 6.86 5.29
CA VAL A 171 14.49 7.37 6.31
C VAL A 171 15.14 6.23 7.09
N THR A 172 14.38 5.21 7.49
CA THR A 172 14.92 4.05 8.21
C THR A 172 15.91 3.23 7.37
N ARG A 173 15.77 3.23 6.05
CA ARG A 173 16.68 2.56 5.11
C ARG A 173 17.77 3.50 4.55
N GLU A 174 17.96 4.68 5.15
CA GLU A 174 18.95 5.68 4.73
C GLU A 174 18.76 6.18 3.29
N ILE A 175 17.52 6.12 2.79
CA ILE A 175 17.14 6.63 1.47
C ILE A 175 16.67 8.07 1.63
N ARG A 176 17.28 8.99 0.89
CA ARG A 176 16.85 10.39 0.85
C ARG A 176 15.42 10.48 0.30
N VAL A 177 14.59 11.31 0.92
CA VAL A 177 13.23 11.59 0.47
C VAL A 177 13.19 12.96 -0.19
N GLU A 178 12.80 13.01 -1.46
CA GLU A 178 12.54 14.25 -2.21
C GLU A 178 11.03 14.53 -2.17
N ASN A 179 10.61 15.36 -1.22
CA ASN A 179 9.20 15.70 -0.97
C ASN A 179 8.93 17.22 -0.99
N ASN A 180 9.80 17.98 -1.66
CA ASN A 180 9.77 19.44 -1.77
C ASN A 180 10.04 20.21 -0.45
N PHE A 181 10.69 19.57 0.52
CA PHE A 181 11.23 20.25 1.70
C PHE A 181 12.75 20.31 1.65
N GLU A 182 13.29 21.49 1.93
CA GLU A 182 14.73 21.73 2.00
C GLU A 182 15.19 21.84 3.45
N GLN A 183 16.40 21.35 3.69
CA GLN A 183 17.03 21.45 5.00
C GLN A 183 17.60 22.86 5.20
N HIS A 184 17.12 23.56 6.23
CA HIS A 184 17.66 24.84 6.67
C HIS A 184 18.27 24.73 8.07
N GLY A 185 19.41 25.40 8.28
CA GLY A 185 20.15 25.39 9.55
C GLY A 185 21.11 24.21 9.72
N ARG A 186 21.82 24.16 10.85
CA ARG A 186 22.74 23.09 11.25
C ARG A 186 22.49 22.69 12.71
N GLY A 187 22.74 21.42 13.06
CA GLY A 187 22.63 20.93 14.43
C GLY A 187 21.19 20.97 14.97
N GLN A 188 21.00 21.38 16.23
CA GLN A 188 19.69 21.38 16.91
C GLN A 188 18.67 22.41 16.37
N GLY A 189 19.08 23.27 15.43
CA GLY A 189 18.20 24.21 14.73
C GLY A 189 17.80 23.75 13.31
N GLN A 190 17.98 22.47 12.99
CA GLN A 190 17.64 21.92 11.68
C GLN A 190 16.12 21.93 11.46
N ARG A 191 15.69 22.62 10.41
CA ARG A 191 14.29 22.71 9.97
C ARG A 191 14.17 22.20 8.55
N TRP A 192 13.03 21.60 8.25
CA TRP A 192 12.69 21.17 6.89
C TRP A 192 11.60 22.11 6.39
N LEU A 193 11.99 23.10 5.59
CA LEU A 193 11.10 24.16 5.12
C LEU A 193 10.62 23.85 3.70
N TRP A 194 9.39 24.25 3.39
CA TRP A 194 8.85 24.12 2.05
C TRP A 194 9.70 24.88 1.02
N ASN A 195 9.94 24.26 -0.14
CA ASN A 195 10.62 24.89 -1.25
C ASN A 195 9.61 25.54 -2.22
N ASP A 196 9.59 26.88 -2.27
CA ASP A 196 8.71 27.65 -3.15
C ASP A 196 9.01 27.45 -4.64
N SER A 197 10.20 26.98 -4.98
CA SER A 197 10.59 26.73 -6.38
C SER A 197 9.95 25.47 -6.97
N ILE A 198 9.37 24.61 -6.13
CA ILE A 198 8.73 23.33 -6.51
C ILE A 198 9.66 22.50 -7.40
N ASN A 199 10.64 21.86 -6.77
CA ASN A 199 11.64 21.08 -7.49
C ASN A 199 11.75 19.67 -6.91
N PHE A 200 11.79 18.68 -7.81
CA PHE A 200 11.91 17.27 -7.48
C PHE A 200 13.12 16.70 -8.22
N PRO A 201 14.32 16.75 -7.61
CA PRO A 201 15.53 16.20 -8.21
C PRO A 201 15.35 14.72 -8.54
N THR A 202 15.83 14.30 -9.71
CA THR A 202 15.79 12.90 -10.14
C THR A 202 17.03 12.15 -9.68
N GLY A 203 16.85 10.91 -9.22
CA GLY A 203 17.92 9.92 -9.05
C GLY A 203 18.36 9.68 -7.60
N GLY A 204 18.50 8.41 -7.23
CA GLY A 204 19.09 7.96 -5.96
C GLY A 204 18.30 8.34 -4.71
N ALA A 205 17.04 8.74 -4.86
CA ALA A 205 16.18 9.21 -3.79
C ALA A 205 14.73 8.80 -4.06
N LEU A 206 13.95 8.67 -3.00
CA LEU A 206 12.50 8.49 -3.10
C LEU A 206 11.86 9.85 -3.43
N THR A 207 11.48 10.06 -4.68
CA THR A 207 10.67 11.21 -5.09
C THR A 207 9.20 10.95 -4.72
N LEU A 208 8.73 11.56 -3.63
CA LEU A 208 7.38 11.36 -3.08
C LEU A 208 6.62 12.68 -2.99
N ILE A 209 5.57 12.81 -3.79
CA ILE A 209 4.73 13.99 -3.89
C ILE A 209 3.39 13.72 -3.21
N LYS A 210 3.08 14.45 -2.13
CA LYS A 210 1.83 14.34 -1.37
C LYS A 210 0.79 15.35 -1.89
N LEU A 211 -0.20 14.86 -2.62
CA LEU A 211 -1.20 15.71 -3.28
C LEU A 211 -2.27 16.26 -2.33
N HIS A 212 -2.51 15.58 -1.21
CA HIS A 212 -3.49 16.00 -0.18
C HIS A 212 -2.82 16.48 1.11
N GLY A 213 -1.50 16.65 1.08
CA GLY A 213 -0.69 17.00 2.24
C GLY A 213 -0.30 15.80 3.09
N SER A 214 0.19 16.06 4.29
CA SER A 214 0.63 15.03 5.23
C SER A 214 0.34 15.47 6.66
N VAL A 215 0.15 14.51 7.56
CA VAL A 215 0.08 14.79 9.00
C VAL A 215 1.37 15.36 9.56
N THR A 216 2.48 15.24 8.83
CA THR A 216 3.77 15.84 9.18
C THR A 216 3.95 17.26 8.63
N TRP A 217 3.00 17.78 7.85
CA TRP A 217 3.10 19.14 7.32
C TRP A 217 2.40 20.12 8.25
N TYR A 218 3.12 21.15 8.66
CA TYR A 218 2.65 22.16 9.60
C TYR A 218 2.82 23.55 9.01
N ARG A 219 1.83 24.41 9.20
CA ARG A 219 1.87 25.83 8.83
C ARG A 219 1.80 26.68 10.09
N ASP A 220 2.74 27.61 10.23
CA ASP A 220 2.74 28.60 11.31
C ASP A 220 1.85 29.81 10.99
N ASP A 221 1.73 30.72 11.96
CA ASP A 221 0.95 31.96 11.86
C ASP A 221 1.44 32.94 10.78
N THR A 222 2.69 32.81 10.34
CA THR A 222 3.26 33.59 9.23
C THR A 222 3.14 32.91 7.87
N GLY A 223 2.55 31.72 7.82
CA GLY A 223 2.38 30.96 6.58
C GLY A 223 3.58 30.10 6.21
N VAL A 224 4.63 30.03 7.03
CA VAL A 224 5.78 29.15 6.79
C VAL A 224 5.33 27.70 6.94
N ILE A 225 5.67 26.87 5.97
CA ILE A 225 5.32 25.45 5.97
C ILE A 225 6.56 24.62 6.30
N GLU A 226 6.42 23.73 7.29
CA GLU A 226 7.47 22.85 7.80
C GLU A 226 7.06 21.39 7.78
N ASN A 227 8.03 20.51 7.54
CA ASN A 227 7.87 19.07 7.73
C ASN A 227 8.39 18.66 9.11
N ILE A 228 7.48 18.31 10.01
CA ILE A 228 7.75 17.90 11.38
C ILE A 228 7.26 16.47 11.59
N GLN A 229 8.19 15.54 11.79
CA GLN A 229 7.91 14.09 11.85
C GLN A 229 7.43 13.59 13.23
N PHE A 230 6.88 14.48 14.05
CA PHE A 230 6.25 14.16 15.32
C PHE A 230 5.01 15.03 15.53
N ASP A 231 4.12 14.57 16.42
CA ASP A 231 2.93 15.33 16.78
C ASP A 231 3.31 16.53 17.66
N THR A 232 2.95 17.74 17.23
CA THR A 232 3.25 18.97 17.96
C THR A 232 2.24 20.06 17.64
N ASN A 233 2.07 20.98 18.59
CA ASN A 233 1.40 22.27 18.38
C ASN A 233 2.39 23.42 18.19
N LYS A 234 3.70 23.18 18.30
CA LYS A 234 4.75 24.18 18.13
C LYS A 234 5.86 23.71 17.20
N ASN A 235 6.39 24.63 16.38
CA ASN A 235 7.60 24.38 15.61
C ASN A 235 8.88 24.58 16.42
N PHE A 236 10.03 24.32 15.80
CA PHE A 236 11.36 24.53 16.40
C PHE A 236 11.68 25.99 16.72
N ALA A 237 10.94 26.94 16.14
CA ALA A 237 11.02 28.36 16.47
C ALA A 237 10.11 28.77 17.64
N GLY A 238 9.41 27.82 18.27
CA GLY A 238 8.51 28.04 19.40
C GLY A 238 7.15 28.66 19.03
N ARG A 239 6.84 28.74 17.73
CA ARG A 239 5.58 29.29 17.21
C ARG A 239 4.50 28.23 17.16
N ASP A 240 3.26 28.66 17.37
CA ASP A 240 2.10 27.79 17.23
C ASP A 240 1.94 27.38 15.76
N VAL A 241 1.67 26.10 15.55
CA VAL A 241 1.49 25.52 14.22
C VAL A 241 0.17 24.76 14.11
N SER A 242 -0.34 24.71 12.89
CA SER A 242 -1.51 23.94 12.51
C SER A 242 -1.17 22.97 11.38
N ARG A 243 -1.81 21.81 11.35
CA ARG A 243 -1.55 20.82 10.29
C ARG A 243 -2.06 21.31 8.94
N LEU A 244 -1.25 21.10 7.91
CA LEU A 244 -1.57 21.44 6.53
C LEU A 244 -2.03 20.18 5.78
N ILE A 245 -3.34 19.95 5.78
CA ILE A 245 -4.00 18.82 5.12
C ILE A 245 -5.14 19.36 4.25
N VAL A 246 -5.26 18.86 3.02
CA VAL A 246 -6.35 19.18 2.10
C VAL A 246 -7.25 17.97 1.95
N PHE A 247 -8.56 18.19 2.07
CA PHE A 247 -9.54 17.14 1.81
C PHE A 247 -10.03 17.27 0.37
N PRO A 248 -10.25 16.16 -0.36
CA PRO A 248 -10.70 16.12 -1.76
C PRO A 248 -12.16 16.60 -1.99
N THR A 249 -12.56 17.62 -1.25
CA THR A 249 -13.95 17.96 -0.99
C THR A 249 -14.41 19.18 -1.79
N ARG A 250 -13.57 20.19 -2.05
CA ARG A 250 -13.92 21.30 -2.96
C ARG A 250 -12.70 21.88 -3.66
N PHE A 251 -12.91 22.29 -4.92
CA PHE A 251 -12.04 23.12 -5.78
C PHE A 251 -11.24 24.20 -5.03
N LYS A 252 -11.83 24.77 -3.95
CA LYS A 252 -11.29 25.93 -3.23
C LYS A 252 -9.95 25.66 -2.54
N ASP A 253 -9.74 24.45 -2.02
CA ASP A 253 -8.54 24.12 -1.26
C ASP A 253 -7.36 23.80 -2.18
N ILE A 254 -7.62 23.37 -3.42
CA ILE A 254 -6.60 23.18 -4.47
C ILE A 254 -6.02 24.53 -4.93
N TYR A 255 -6.75 25.64 -4.77
CA TYR A 255 -6.22 26.98 -5.10
C TYR A 255 -5.22 27.52 -4.08
N ASP A 256 -5.00 26.85 -2.95
CA ASP A 256 -3.80 27.13 -2.17
C ASP A 256 -2.59 26.83 -3.08
N GLN A 257 -1.76 27.85 -3.29
CA GLN A 257 -0.73 27.88 -4.32
C GLN A 257 0.20 26.66 -4.27
N HIS A 258 0.45 26.12 -3.09
CA HIS A 258 1.31 24.96 -2.88
C HIS A 258 0.70 23.69 -3.48
N PHE A 259 -0.57 23.41 -3.20
CA PHE A 259 -1.26 22.21 -3.71
C PHE A 259 -1.53 22.29 -5.21
N PHE A 260 -1.86 23.49 -5.71
CA PHE A 260 -1.97 23.71 -7.15
C PHE A 260 -0.66 23.36 -7.88
N ALA A 261 0.49 23.76 -7.32
CA ALA A 261 1.78 23.48 -7.92
C ALA A 261 2.12 21.97 -7.90
N LEU A 262 1.83 21.27 -6.79
CA LEU A 262 2.01 19.81 -6.73
C LEU A 262 1.12 19.08 -7.75
N TYR A 263 -0.12 19.51 -7.89
CA TYR A 263 -1.06 18.94 -8.86
C TYR A 263 -0.63 19.25 -10.30
N SER A 264 -0.14 20.46 -10.57
CA SER A 264 0.44 20.83 -11.86
C SER A 264 1.65 19.97 -12.21
N HIS A 265 2.50 19.68 -11.21
CA HIS A 265 3.63 18.76 -11.37
C HIS A 265 3.16 17.33 -11.67
N PHE A 266 2.11 16.83 -11.00
CA PHE A 266 1.48 15.55 -11.32
C PHE A 266 1.03 15.50 -12.78
N LEU A 267 0.31 16.51 -13.27
CA LEU A 267 -0.14 16.56 -14.67
C LEU A 267 1.03 16.61 -15.65
N SER A 268 2.09 17.35 -15.34
CA SER A 268 3.29 17.40 -16.17
C SER A 268 3.97 16.04 -16.27
N VAL A 269 4.14 15.33 -15.15
CA VAL A 269 4.74 13.99 -15.16
C VAL A 269 3.83 12.97 -15.86
N LEU A 270 2.52 13.08 -15.64
CA LEU A 270 1.52 12.23 -16.30
C LEU A 270 1.51 12.42 -17.82
N ALA A 271 1.76 13.63 -18.32
CA ALA A 271 1.85 13.90 -19.75
C ALA A 271 2.93 13.04 -20.43
N ASP A 272 4.08 12.87 -19.78
CA ASP A 272 5.22 12.14 -20.33
C ASP A 272 5.25 10.64 -19.96
N ALA A 273 4.48 10.23 -18.96
CA ALA A 273 4.44 8.86 -18.50
C ALA A 273 3.99 7.88 -19.60
N LYS A 274 4.67 6.72 -19.66
CA LYS A 274 4.28 5.59 -20.52
C LYS A 274 3.47 4.56 -19.75
N VAL A 275 3.77 4.40 -18.46
CA VAL A 275 3.07 3.50 -17.55
C VAL A 275 2.67 4.26 -16.29
N LEU A 276 1.38 4.20 -15.96
CA LEU A 276 0.85 4.66 -14.68
C LEU A 276 0.45 3.45 -13.84
N ILE A 277 1.07 3.30 -12.67
CA ILE A 277 0.74 2.25 -11.70
C ILE A 277 -0.07 2.87 -10.57
N ILE A 278 -1.32 2.44 -10.44
CA ILE A 278 -2.28 2.90 -9.43
C ILE A 278 -2.41 1.81 -8.37
N ALA A 279 -2.04 2.07 -7.12
CA ALA A 279 -2.09 1.07 -6.05
C ALA A 279 -2.92 1.56 -4.85
N GLY A 280 -3.92 0.77 -4.45
CA GLY A 280 -4.77 1.06 -3.29
C GLY A 280 -5.52 2.40 -3.38
N HIS A 281 -5.77 2.92 -4.58
CA HIS A 281 -6.36 4.24 -4.80
C HIS A 281 -7.74 4.13 -5.45
N SER A 282 -8.76 4.67 -4.78
CA SER A 282 -10.17 4.58 -5.20
C SER A 282 -10.53 5.45 -6.41
N LEU A 283 -9.65 6.38 -6.79
CA LEU A 283 -9.87 7.38 -7.86
C LEU A 283 -11.15 8.21 -7.67
N ARG A 284 -11.56 8.46 -6.42
CA ARG A 284 -12.71 9.32 -6.10
C ARG A 284 -12.42 10.79 -6.40
N ASP A 285 -11.17 11.24 -6.24
CA ASP A 285 -10.72 12.57 -6.62
C ASP A 285 -10.97 12.83 -8.11
N GLU A 286 -11.87 13.77 -8.39
CA GLU A 286 -12.34 14.06 -9.73
C GLU A 286 -11.24 14.63 -10.63
N TYR A 287 -10.33 15.44 -10.10
CA TYR A 287 -9.28 16.08 -10.88
C TYR A 287 -8.22 15.07 -11.28
N LEU A 288 -7.74 14.27 -10.33
CA LEU A 288 -6.77 13.22 -10.65
C LEU A 288 -7.34 12.26 -11.69
N ARG A 289 -8.60 11.84 -11.48
CA ARG A 289 -9.31 10.97 -12.41
C ARG A 289 -9.46 11.61 -13.79
N ALA A 290 -9.88 12.87 -13.87
CA ALA A 290 -10.03 13.58 -15.15
C ALA A 290 -8.71 13.69 -15.91
N GLY A 291 -7.62 14.09 -15.24
CA GLY A 291 -6.29 14.15 -15.84
C GLY A 291 -5.82 12.81 -16.40
N ILE A 292 -6.05 11.72 -15.66
CA ILE A 292 -5.72 10.35 -16.11
C ILE A 292 -6.56 9.95 -17.33
N ILE A 293 -7.87 10.22 -17.31
CA ILE A 293 -8.77 9.92 -18.44
C ILE A 293 -8.31 10.68 -19.70
N GLU A 294 -8.08 11.98 -19.59
CA GLU A 294 -7.64 12.80 -20.71
C GLU A 294 -6.29 12.32 -21.26
N ARG A 295 -5.32 12.05 -20.38
CA ARG A 295 -4.03 11.52 -20.82
C ARG A 295 -4.16 10.16 -21.49
N PHE A 296 -5.02 9.28 -20.99
CA PHE A 296 -5.24 7.98 -21.61
C PHE A 296 -5.83 8.10 -23.02
N ARG A 297 -6.76 9.04 -23.22
CA ARG A 297 -7.40 9.31 -24.53
C ARG A 297 -6.40 9.79 -25.59
N THR A 298 -5.30 10.45 -25.21
CA THR A 298 -4.24 10.83 -26.18
C THR A 298 -3.41 9.64 -26.67
N GLY A 299 -3.55 8.47 -26.05
CA GLY A 299 -2.89 7.23 -26.44
C GLY A 299 -1.45 7.07 -25.90
N GLY A 300 -0.94 5.84 -25.94
CA GLY A 300 0.42 5.53 -25.51
C GLY A 300 0.67 5.47 -24.00
N LEU A 301 -0.36 5.74 -23.18
CA LEU A 301 -0.34 5.46 -21.74
C LEU A 301 -0.90 4.06 -21.48
N GLN A 302 -0.16 3.26 -20.71
CA GLN A 302 -0.64 2.00 -20.14
C GLN A 302 -0.95 2.21 -18.65
N ILE A 303 -2.06 1.66 -18.17
CA ILE A 303 -2.48 1.77 -16.77
C ILE A 303 -2.45 0.40 -16.13
N ILE A 304 -1.83 0.28 -14.96
CA ILE A 304 -1.89 -0.91 -14.11
C ILE A 304 -2.59 -0.52 -12.82
N VAL A 305 -3.66 -1.22 -12.47
CA VAL A 305 -4.41 -1.00 -11.23
C VAL A 305 -4.17 -2.19 -10.31
N ILE A 306 -3.59 -1.92 -9.13
CA ILE A 306 -3.35 -2.89 -8.06
C ILE A 306 -4.31 -2.57 -6.92
N ASP A 307 -5.44 -3.28 -6.90
CA ASP A 307 -6.47 -3.13 -5.88
C ASP A 307 -7.38 -4.36 -5.92
N PRO A 308 -7.84 -4.91 -4.77
CA PRO A 308 -8.83 -5.98 -4.75
C PRO A 308 -10.09 -5.68 -5.61
N GLU A 309 -10.52 -4.41 -5.66
CA GLU A 309 -11.64 -3.97 -6.48
C GLU A 309 -11.18 -2.98 -7.55
N PHE A 310 -11.61 -3.18 -8.80
CA PHE A 310 -11.38 -2.17 -9.84
C PHE A 310 -12.13 -0.87 -9.49
N PRO A 311 -11.50 0.32 -9.56
CA PRO A 311 -12.11 1.58 -9.16
C PRO A 311 -13.43 1.86 -9.89
N LYS A 312 -14.53 1.87 -9.13
CA LYS A 312 -15.89 2.13 -9.65
C LYS A 312 -16.09 3.55 -10.18
N ALA A 313 -15.17 4.46 -9.85
CA ALA A 313 -15.20 5.84 -10.32
C ALA A 313 -14.76 5.99 -11.79
N LEU A 314 -14.04 5.00 -12.35
CA LEU A 314 -13.62 5.03 -13.74
C LEU A 314 -14.81 4.80 -14.68
N PRO A 315 -14.90 5.55 -15.80
CA PRO A 315 -15.97 5.38 -16.77
C PRO A 315 -15.93 4.01 -17.44
N ALA A 316 -17.07 3.54 -17.93
CA ALA A 316 -17.22 2.21 -18.53
C ALA A 316 -16.35 1.99 -19.80
N GLU A 317 -15.85 3.06 -20.41
CA GLU A 317 -14.90 3.02 -21.53
C GLU A 317 -13.48 2.63 -21.10
N LEU A 318 -13.10 2.86 -19.83
CA LEU A 318 -11.80 2.48 -19.25
C LEU A 318 -11.88 1.14 -18.51
N LYS A 319 -12.57 0.17 -19.11
CA LYS A 319 -12.61 -1.19 -18.55
C LYS A 319 -11.23 -1.84 -18.66
N PRO A 320 -10.81 -2.60 -17.62
CA PRO A 320 -9.58 -3.34 -17.70
C PRO A 320 -9.71 -4.46 -18.75
N ALA A 321 -8.56 -4.88 -19.28
CA ALA A 321 -8.47 -6.13 -20.01
C ALA A 321 -8.99 -7.29 -19.14
N ARG A 322 -9.43 -8.37 -19.79
CA ARG A 322 -9.84 -9.57 -19.04
C ARG A 322 -8.68 -10.05 -18.19
N LEU A 323 -8.98 -10.60 -17.04
CA LEU A 323 -7.98 -11.03 -16.08
C LEU A 323 -6.97 -12.01 -16.70
N GLY A 324 -5.69 -11.62 -16.75
CA GLY A 324 -4.60 -12.39 -17.36
C GLY A 324 -4.35 -12.09 -18.84
N GLU A 325 -5.15 -11.24 -19.47
CA GLU A 325 -4.90 -10.73 -20.83
C GLU A 325 -4.15 -9.39 -20.77
N THR A 326 -3.30 -9.15 -21.75
CA THR A 326 -2.62 -7.85 -21.90
C THR A 326 -3.53 -6.87 -22.62
N GLY A 327 -3.66 -5.67 -22.07
CA GLY A 327 -4.34 -4.55 -22.71
C GLY A 327 -3.81 -3.21 -22.23
N PRO A 328 -4.41 -2.10 -22.67
CA PRO A 328 -3.98 -0.76 -22.27
C PRO A 328 -4.26 -0.48 -20.78
N ILE A 329 -5.18 -1.23 -20.18
CA ILE A 329 -5.47 -1.21 -18.74
C ILE A 329 -5.40 -2.64 -18.22
N VAL A 330 -4.54 -2.88 -17.23
CA VAL A 330 -4.38 -4.17 -16.56
C VAL A 330 -4.88 -4.03 -15.12
N HIS A 331 -5.78 -4.92 -14.69
CA HIS A 331 -6.24 -4.99 -13.31
C HIS A 331 -5.60 -6.19 -12.59
N ILE A 332 -5.00 -5.92 -11.45
CA ILE A 332 -4.38 -6.87 -10.53
C ILE A 332 -5.28 -6.92 -9.28
N PRO A 333 -6.22 -7.88 -9.19
CA PRO A 333 -7.26 -7.93 -8.15
C PRO A 333 -6.73 -8.51 -6.83
N TYR A 334 -5.62 -7.96 -6.34
CA TYR A 334 -4.94 -8.42 -5.13
C TYR A 334 -4.63 -7.24 -4.22
N PRO A 335 -4.61 -7.44 -2.89
CA PRO A 335 -4.03 -6.49 -1.96
C PRO A 335 -2.58 -6.17 -2.33
N PHE A 336 -2.14 -4.94 -2.09
CA PHE A 336 -0.79 -4.50 -2.43
C PHE A 336 0.28 -5.38 -1.77
N GLU A 337 0.07 -5.72 -0.50
CA GLU A 337 0.96 -6.55 0.29
C GLU A 337 1.15 -7.97 -0.26
N ASP A 338 0.22 -8.47 -1.08
CA ASP A 338 0.27 -9.81 -1.65
C ASP A 338 1.01 -9.86 -3.00
N ILE A 339 1.17 -8.72 -3.68
CA ILE A 339 1.80 -8.63 -5.01
C ILE A 339 3.03 -7.70 -5.04
N ARG A 340 3.39 -7.11 -3.90
CA ARG A 340 4.49 -6.15 -3.78
C ARG A 340 5.83 -6.67 -4.26
N ASP A 341 6.11 -7.96 -4.06
CA ASP A 341 7.40 -8.57 -4.41
C ASP A 341 7.52 -8.71 -5.93
N GLU A 342 6.44 -9.10 -6.60
CA GLU A 342 6.33 -9.16 -8.05
C GLU A 342 6.45 -7.77 -8.65
N LEU A 343 5.76 -6.77 -8.08
CA LEU A 343 5.90 -5.38 -8.50
C LEU A 343 7.34 -4.88 -8.36
N THR A 344 7.95 -5.10 -7.20
CA THR A 344 9.35 -4.73 -6.90
C THR A 344 10.29 -5.38 -7.91
N HIS A 345 10.13 -6.68 -8.17
CA HIS A 345 10.94 -7.41 -9.13
C HIS A 345 10.79 -6.86 -10.55
N LEU A 346 9.57 -6.58 -11.01
CA LEU A 346 9.32 -6.03 -12.34
C LEU A 346 9.90 -4.62 -12.49
N VAL A 347 9.72 -3.77 -11.48
CA VAL A 347 10.28 -2.40 -11.46
C VAL A 347 11.80 -2.40 -11.53
N ARG A 348 12.47 -3.35 -10.84
CA ARG A 348 13.94 -3.48 -10.85
C ARG A 348 14.49 -4.03 -12.15
N ASN A 349 13.80 -5.01 -12.75
CA ASN A 349 14.42 -5.90 -13.75
C ASN A 349 13.78 -5.84 -15.14
N SER A 350 12.74 -5.03 -15.34
CA SER A 350 11.99 -5.01 -16.60
C SER A 350 11.99 -3.63 -17.24
N GLU A 351 12.03 -3.62 -18.56
CA GLU A 351 11.74 -2.41 -19.34
C GLU A 351 10.30 -1.95 -19.07
N PRO A 352 10.07 -0.64 -18.86
CA PRO A 352 8.76 -0.07 -18.53
C PRO A 352 7.61 -0.59 -19.41
N SER A 353 7.82 -0.59 -20.73
CA SER A 353 6.81 -1.02 -21.71
C SER A 353 6.44 -2.52 -21.62
N ALA A 354 7.29 -3.35 -21.02
CA ALA A 354 7.04 -4.78 -20.85
C ALA A 354 6.25 -5.10 -19.57
N ILE A 355 6.23 -4.19 -18.60
CA ILE A 355 5.65 -4.43 -17.26
C ILE A 355 4.16 -4.85 -17.33
N PRO A 356 3.26 -4.20 -18.10
CA PRO A 356 1.85 -4.61 -18.16
C PRO A 356 1.66 -6.06 -18.66
N ARG A 357 2.45 -6.47 -19.67
CA ARG A 357 2.42 -7.84 -20.19
C ARG A 357 2.89 -8.83 -19.14
N LEU A 358 4.03 -8.56 -18.52
CA LEU A 358 4.61 -9.43 -17.48
C LEU A 358 3.68 -9.57 -16.28
N PHE A 359 3.00 -8.50 -15.85
CA PHE A 359 1.97 -8.58 -14.82
C PHE A 359 0.78 -9.46 -15.22
N SER A 360 0.34 -9.37 -16.48
CA SER A 360 -0.75 -10.20 -16.99
C SER A 360 -0.37 -11.68 -16.94
N GLU A 361 0.86 -12.02 -17.35
CA GLU A 361 1.42 -13.37 -17.24
C GLU A 361 1.51 -13.84 -15.78
N ILE A 362 1.88 -12.92 -14.87
CA ILE A 362 1.96 -13.22 -13.45
C ILE A 362 0.57 -13.58 -12.91
N VAL A 363 -0.43 -12.73 -13.13
CA VAL A 363 -1.81 -12.95 -12.70
C VAL A 363 -2.39 -14.23 -13.29
N GLN A 364 -2.14 -14.48 -14.57
CA GLN A 364 -2.57 -15.71 -15.23
C GLN A 364 -1.98 -16.94 -14.54
N SER A 365 -0.70 -16.88 -14.17
CA SER A 365 -0.05 -17.99 -13.48
C SER A 365 -0.58 -18.22 -12.07
N ILE A 366 -0.91 -17.14 -11.34
CA ILE A 366 -1.53 -17.22 -10.00
C ILE A 366 -2.90 -17.90 -10.10
N LYS A 367 -3.69 -17.55 -11.11
CA LYS A 367 -5.04 -18.11 -11.32
C LYS A 367 -5.02 -19.58 -11.73
N LEU A 368 -4.07 -19.99 -12.57
CA LEU A 368 -4.09 -21.28 -13.24
C LEU A 368 -3.36 -22.41 -12.51
N LYS A 369 -2.56 -22.12 -11.48
CA LYS A 369 -1.70 -23.14 -10.86
C LYS A 369 -2.03 -23.35 -9.39
N SER A 370 -2.40 -24.58 -9.04
CA SER A 370 -1.94 -25.13 -7.77
C SER A 370 -0.41 -25.20 -7.81
N ASN A 371 0.25 -24.90 -6.70
CA ASN A 371 1.70 -25.05 -6.64
C ASN A 371 2.07 -26.51 -6.93
N LYS A 372 2.89 -26.74 -7.95
CA LYS A 372 3.34 -28.08 -8.35
C LYS A 372 4.79 -28.26 -7.97
N LEU A 373 5.07 -29.41 -7.38
CA LEU A 373 6.41 -29.90 -7.13
C LEU A 373 6.47 -31.31 -7.70
N ALA A 374 7.57 -31.65 -8.38
CA ALA A 374 7.78 -33.01 -8.87
C ALA A 374 9.23 -33.43 -8.69
N ILE A 375 9.44 -34.56 -8.02
CA ILE A 375 10.72 -35.27 -7.95
C ILE A 375 10.99 -35.87 -9.33
N ARG A 376 12.17 -35.64 -9.90
CA ARG A 376 12.60 -36.11 -11.22
C ARG A 376 13.97 -36.77 -11.11
N GLY A 377 14.19 -37.83 -11.89
CA GLY A 377 15.43 -38.62 -11.85
C GLY A 377 15.17 -40.09 -11.53
N ASP A 378 16.17 -40.94 -11.81
CA ASP A 378 16.09 -42.39 -11.61
C ASP A 378 16.56 -42.75 -10.18
N ILE A 379 15.68 -42.54 -9.20
CA ILE A 379 15.89 -43.04 -7.83
C ILE A 379 15.27 -44.44 -7.75
N ARG A 380 16.08 -45.50 -7.89
CA ARG A 380 15.54 -46.88 -7.84
C ARG A 380 15.30 -47.37 -6.41
N LYS A 381 16.27 -47.13 -5.52
CA LYS A 381 16.22 -47.51 -4.10
C LYS A 381 16.93 -46.48 -3.22
N LEU A 382 16.55 -46.43 -1.95
CA LEU A 382 17.23 -45.63 -0.94
C LEU A 382 18.09 -46.54 -0.06
N LYS A 383 19.41 -46.50 -0.28
CA LYS A 383 20.38 -47.27 0.50
C LYS A 383 20.97 -46.41 1.61
N ALA A 384 20.99 -46.91 2.83
CA ALA A 384 21.45 -46.16 3.98
C ALA A 384 22.93 -45.75 3.86
N GLY A 385 23.22 -44.46 4.08
CA GLY A 385 24.55 -43.86 3.93
C GLY A 385 24.97 -43.53 2.50
N GLU A 386 24.18 -43.89 1.48
CA GLU A 386 24.49 -43.58 0.08
C GLU A 386 24.00 -42.16 -0.27
N PRO A 387 24.80 -41.34 -0.98
CA PRO A 387 24.32 -40.09 -1.54
C PRO A 387 23.32 -40.36 -2.66
N LYS A 388 22.25 -39.57 -2.72
CA LYS A 388 21.25 -39.61 -3.80
C LYS A 388 21.11 -38.24 -4.42
N LYS A 389 21.20 -38.21 -5.76
CA LYS A 389 21.04 -37.01 -6.58
C LYS A 389 19.79 -37.13 -7.43
N PHE A 390 19.01 -36.07 -7.46
CA PHE A 390 17.80 -35.98 -8.28
C PHE A 390 17.45 -34.51 -8.52
N LEU A 391 16.46 -34.25 -9.36
CA LEU A 391 15.95 -32.91 -9.63
C LEU A 391 14.59 -32.73 -8.97
N ALA A 392 14.33 -31.54 -8.45
CA ALA A 392 13.01 -31.11 -8.02
C ALA A 392 12.51 -30.04 -8.99
N ARG A 393 11.53 -30.39 -9.80
CA ARG A 393 10.85 -29.43 -10.68
C ARG A 393 9.84 -28.65 -9.85
N VAL A 394 10.08 -27.36 -9.68
CA VAL A 394 9.20 -26.46 -8.93
C VAL A 394 8.50 -25.53 -9.90
N GLU A 395 7.17 -25.58 -9.87
CA GLU A 395 6.29 -24.62 -10.54
C GLU A 395 5.31 -24.07 -9.51
N ALA A 396 5.72 -23.02 -8.81
CA ALA A 396 5.00 -22.47 -7.66
C ALA A 396 4.93 -20.94 -7.70
N GLN A 397 3.88 -20.40 -7.09
CA GLN A 397 3.81 -19.00 -6.66
C GLN A 397 3.94 -18.98 -5.13
N ILE A 398 4.95 -18.29 -4.65
CA ILE A 398 5.18 -18.07 -3.23
C ILE A 398 4.68 -16.68 -2.87
N LEU A 399 3.63 -16.62 -2.06
CA LEU A 399 3.12 -15.33 -1.57
C LEU A 399 4.11 -14.70 -0.57
N PRO A 400 4.14 -13.36 -0.44
CA PRO A 400 5.03 -12.67 0.49
C PRO A 400 4.95 -13.19 1.94
N LYS A 401 3.74 -13.55 2.41
CA LYS A 401 3.50 -14.13 3.74
C LYS A 401 4.12 -15.52 3.95
N ASP A 402 4.44 -16.22 2.86
CA ASP A 402 5.03 -17.55 2.88
C ASP A 402 6.57 -17.50 2.72
N LYS A 403 7.14 -16.30 2.56
CA LYS A 403 8.59 -16.06 2.45
C LYS A 403 9.27 -15.73 3.80
N PRO A 404 10.54 -16.15 4.00
CA PRO A 404 11.35 -16.92 3.06
C PRO A 404 10.88 -18.38 2.99
N ALA A 405 10.97 -18.94 1.79
CA ALA A 405 10.54 -20.29 1.49
C ALA A 405 11.72 -21.10 0.97
N ILE A 406 11.84 -22.34 1.43
CA ILE A 406 13.03 -23.16 1.21
C ILE A 406 12.59 -24.51 0.70
N LEU A 407 13.29 -25.01 -0.31
CA LEU A 407 13.08 -26.36 -0.81
C LEU A 407 13.76 -27.35 0.13
N ARG A 408 12.96 -28.23 0.73
CA ARG A 408 13.42 -29.18 1.74
C ARG A 408 13.02 -30.61 1.42
N CYS A 409 13.80 -31.55 1.91
CA CYS A 409 13.74 -32.97 1.64
C CYS A 409 13.80 -33.75 2.95
N TRP A 410 12.95 -34.76 3.10
CA TRP A 410 12.98 -35.65 4.26
C TRP A 410 12.46 -37.04 3.91
N ILE A 411 12.71 -37.99 4.80
CA ILE A 411 12.25 -39.38 4.64
C ILE A 411 11.32 -39.73 5.78
N GLN A 412 10.23 -40.41 5.45
CA GLN A 412 9.23 -40.90 6.40
C GLN A 412 8.92 -42.36 6.11
N SER A 413 8.67 -43.17 7.13
CA SER A 413 8.20 -44.54 6.88
C SER A 413 6.85 -44.58 6.14
N ALA A 414 6.66 -45.55 5.25
CA ALA A 414 5.39 -45.72 4.53
C ALA A 414 4.22 -46.22 5.42
N ARG A 415 4.47 -46.72 6.63
CA ARG A 415 3.42 -47.21 7.54
C ARG A 415 2.49 -46.10 8.04
N ARG A 416 1.17 -46.34 7.97
CA ARG A 416 0.11 -45.38 8.33
C ARG A 416 -0.09 -45.16 9.84
N VAL A 417 0.12 -46.19 10.67
CA VAL A 417 -0.33 -46.15 12.08
C VAL A 417 0.56 -45.30 12.98
N ARG A 418 1.88 -45.26 12.74
CA ARG A 418 2.84 -44.36 13.41
C ARG A 418 4.05 -44.11 12.50
N PRO A 419 3.98 -43.09 11.63
CA PRO A 419 5.08 -42.83 10.72
C PRO A 419 6.34 -42.37 11.47
N VAL A 420 7.48 -42.99 11.17
CA VAL A 420 8.79 -42.57 11.64
C VAL A 420 9.42 -41.65 10.61
N THR A 421 9.54 -40.37 10.95
CA THR A 421 10.18 -39.34 10.11
C THR A 421 11.66 -39.16 10.46
N SER A 422 12.48 -38.66 9.54
CA SER A 422 13.82 -38.17 9.86
C SER A 422 13.75 -37.08 10.94
N SER A 423 14.79 -36.98 11.77
CA SER A 423 14.85 -35.96 12.84
C SER A 423 14.95 -34.56 12.24
N ASP A 424 15.70 -34.44 11.16
CA ASP A 424 16.04 -33.22 10.47
C ASP A 424 15.78 -33.36 8.97
N PHE A 425 15.82 -32.23 8.26
CA PHE A 425 15.83 -32.19 6.81
C PHE A 425 17.14 -32.74 6.25
N LEU A 426 17.13 -33.24 5.02
CA LEU A 426 18.19 -34.07 4.44
C LEU A 426 18.98 -33.38 3.31
N GLU A 427 18.55 -32.22 2.83
CA GLU A 427 19.18 -31.54 1.69
C GLU A 427 20.58 -30.97 1.95
N GLY A 428 21.42 -31.01 0.92
CA GLY A 428 22.70 -30.30 0.82
C GLY A 428 22.66 -29.00 -0.02
N GLY A 429 21.48 -28.58 -0.52
CA GLY A 429 21.31 -27.40 -1.37
C GLY A 429 20.48 -26.29 -0.73
N ASN A 430 20.89 -25.02 -0.88
CA ASN A 430 20.21 -23.84 -0.32
C ASN A 430 19.36 -23.13 -1.39
N PHE A 431 18.35 -23.79 -1.96
CA PHE A 431 17.36 -23.04 -2.74
C PHE A 431 16.40 -22.33 -1.79
N VAL A 432 16.58 -21.02 -1.67
CA VAL A 432 15.75 -20.13 -0.87
C VAL A 432 15.15 -19.08 -1.78
N VAL A 433 13.86 -18.80 -1.61
CA VAL A 433 13.23 -17.62 -2.18
C VAL A 433 13.05 -16.62 -1.06
N GLU A 434 13.80 -15.53 -1.17
CA GLU A 434 13.89 -14.48 -0.16
C GLU A 434 12.77 -13.45 -0.34
N ARG A 435 12.57 -12.62 0.68
CA ARG A 435 11.65 -11.48 0.60
C ARG A 435 12.16 -10.46 -0.42
N GLY A 436 11.25 -9.83 -1.17
CA GLY A 436 11.61 -8.90 -2.25
C GLY A 436 11.97 -9.55 -3.58
N GLU A 437 12.20 -10.87 -3.61
CA GLU A 437 12.32 -11.63 -4.87
C GLU A 437 10.95 -11.99 -5.42
N SER A 438 10.84 -12.20 -6.74
CA SER A 438 9.59 -12.71 -7.32
C SER A 438 9.19 -14.03 -6.65
N GLY A 439 7.92 -14.15 -6.26
CA GLY A 439 7.39 -15.42 -5.75
C GLY A 439 7.26 -16.50 -6.82
N MET A 440 7.46 -16.14 -8.09
CA MET A 440 7.23 -17.04 -9.22
C MET A 440 8.44 -17.89 -9.52
N ILE A 441 8.28 -19.21 -9.38
CA ILE A 441 9.36 -20.16 -9.61
C ILE A 441 8.93 -21.13 -10.69
N ARG A 442 9.77 -21.26 -11.71
CA ARG A 442 9.68 -22.29 -12.75
C ARG A 442 11.08 -22.79 -13.03
N SER A 443 11.56 -23.73 -12.22
CA SER A 443 12.94 -24.19 -12.30
C SER A 443 13.07 -25.67 -11.92
N ASP A 444 14.09 -26.32 -12.47
CA ASP A 444 14.55 -27.63 -12.06
C ASP A 444 15.74 -27.44 -11.10
N ILE A 445 15.53 -27.79 -9.83
CA ILE A 445 16.50 -27.56 -8.76
C ILE A 445 17.22 -28.88 -8.44
N PRO A 446 18.56 -28.95 -8.54
CA PRO A 446 19.30 -30.14 -8.15
C PRO A 446 19.26 -30.32 -6.63
N ILE A 447 18.94 -31.55 -6.20
CA ILE A 447 18.95 -31.96 -4.80
C ILE A 447 19.92 -33.11 -4.63
N GLU A 448 20.78 -32.98 -3.62
CA GLU A 448 21.64 -34.04 -3.12
C GLU A 448 21.31 -34.29 -1.64
N ILE A 449 21.10 -35.56 -1.28
CA ILE A 449 20.84 -35.99 0.11
C ILE A 449 21.74 -37.17 0.47
N ILE A 450 22.03 -37.33 1.76
CA ILE A 450 22.61 -38.55 2.32
C ILE A 450 21.48 -39.32 3.03
N VAL A 451 21.22 -40.56 2.60
CA VAL A 451 20.13 -41.37 3.18
C VAL A 451 20.47 -41.75 4.63
N PRO A 452 19.66 -41.39 5.63
CA PRO A 452 19.98 -41.69 7.03
C PRO A 452 19.96 -43.18 7.35
N LYS A 453 20.84 -43.61 8.24
CA LYS A 453 20.82 -44.96 8.81
C LYS A 453 19.79 -45.05 9.94
N LYS A 454 18.58 -45.55 9.66
CA LYS A 454 17.57 -45.89 10.69
C LYS A 454 17.15 -47.36 10.62
N ARG A 455 17.42 -48.11 11.69
CA ARG A 455 17.02 -49.53 11.82
C ARG A 455 15.51 -49.75 11.64
N GLN A 456 14.70 -48.81 12.13
CA GLN A 456 13.23 -48.89 12.06
C GLN A 456 12.71 -48.90 10.61
N TRP A 457 13.40 -48.26 9.66
CA TRP A 457 13.01 -48.26 8.25
C TRP A 457 13.37 -49.56 7.54
N ALA A 458 14.47 -50.22 7.93
CA ALA A 458 14.87 -51.53 7.38
C ALA A 458 13.81 -52.60 7.63
N VAL A 459 13.19 -52.59 8.82
CA VAL A 459 12.11 -53.53 9.19
C VAL A 459 10.83 -53.30 8.38
N GLN A 460 10.64 -52.11 7.83
CA GLN A 460 9.41 -51.72 7.13
C GLN A 460 9.46 -51.95 5.62
N GLY A 461 10.65 -52.12 5.04
CA GLY A 461 10.85 -52.33 3.60
C GLY A 461 10.76 -51.05 2.77
N ASP A 462 9.68 -50.27 2.92
CA ASP A 462 9.42 -49.08 2.12
C ASP A 462 9.36 -47.78 2.93
N VAL A 463 9.89 -46.71 2.31
CA VAL A 463 9.88 -45.35 2.85
C VAL A 463 9.36 -44.36 1.80
N LEU A 464 8.83 -43.24 2.27
CA LEU A 464 8.44 -42.08 1.48
C LEU A 464 9.58 -41.08 1.48
N LEU A 465 10.16 -40.80 0.31
CA LEU A 465 10.94 -39.59 0.10
C LEU A 465 9.98 -38.45 -0.16
N LYS A 466 10.06 -37.41 0.66
CA LYS A 466 9.23 -36.22 0.54
C LYS A 466 10.10 -35.03 0.19
N VAL A 467 9.67 -34.25 -0.79
CA VAL A 467 10.30 -32.98 -1.15
C VAL A 467 9.23 -31.92 -1.12
N GLY A 468 9.43 -30.90 -0.29
CA GLY A 468 8.47 -29.85 -0.05
C GLY A 468 9.11 -28.48 -0.19
N LEU A 469 8.38 -27.56 -0.78
CA LEU A 469 8.65 -26.13 -0.66
C LEU A 469 7.96 -25.65 0.62
N VAL A 470 8.73 -25.25 1.62
CA VAL A 470 8.22 -25.01 2.99
C VAL A 470 8.70 -23.68 3.55
N LYS A 471 7.98 -23.13 4.52
CA LYS A 471 8.39 -21.90 5.22
C LYS A 471 9.71 -22.11 5.96
N ALA A 472 10.65 -21.16 5.84
CA ALA A 472 11.97 -21.22 6.48
C ALA A 472 11.93 -21.26 8.02
N SER A 473 10.80 -20.86 8.61
CA SER A 473 10.55 -20.93 10.06
C SER A 473 10.43 -22.37 10.57
N VAL A 474 10.08 -23.32 9.70
CA VAL A 474 10.01 -24.74 10.08
C VAL A 474 11.41 -25.34 10.08
N LYS A 475 11.93 -25.64 11.27
CA LYS A 475 13.27 -26.18 11.46
C LYS A 475 13.36 -27.71 11.40
N ARG A 476 12.23 -28.42 11.52
CA ARG A 476 12.20 -29.89 11.55
C ARG A 476 11.00 -30.46 10.80
N PRO A 477 11.13 -31.60 10.09
CA PRO A 477 10.03 -32.23 9.37
C PRO A 477 8.79 -32.53 10.23
N ALA A 478 9.00 -32.92 11.50
CA ALA A 478 7.90 -33.26 12.42
C ALA A 478 6.99 -32.08 12.78
N ARG A 479 7.40 -30.84 12.49
CA ARG A 479 6.60 -29.62 12.73
C ARG A 479 5.86 -29.14 11.47
N LEU A 480 6.02 -29.83 10.33
CA LEU A 480 5.32 -29.47 9.11
C LEU A 480 3.82 -29.71 9.26
N ASN A 481 3.04 -28.77 8.73
CA ASN A 481 1.59 -28.82 8.65
C ASN A 481 1.16 -28.22 7.29
N GLN A 482 -0.15 -28.19 7.03
CA GLN A 482 -0.68 -27.65 5.78
C GLN A 482 -0.33 -26.16 5.57
N GLU A 483 -0.32 -25.36 6.64
CA GLU A 483 -0.05 -23.92 6.56
C GLU A 483 1.42 -23.56 6.29
N SER A 484 2.33 -24.49 6.58
CA SER A 484 3.78 -24.31 6.39
C SER A 484 4.32 -25.01 5.14
N THR A 485 3.47 -25.74 4.42
CA THR A 485 3.81 -26.49 3.21
C THR A 485 3.19 -25.81 2.00
N ILE A 486 4.01 -25.19 1.15
CA ILE A 486 3.58 -24.44 -0.04
C ILE A 486 3.32 -25.39 -1.22
N ALA A 487 4.19 -26.39 -1.38
CA ALA A 487 4.08 -27.47 -2.35
C ALA A 487 4.75 -28.73 -1.79
N LEU A 488 4.27 -29.91 -2.18
CA LEU A 488 4.83 -31.19 -1.73
C LEU A 488 4.72 -32.20 -2.85
N ASP A 489 5.77 -32.97 -3.05
CA ASP A 489 5.74 -34.24 -3.78
C ASP A 489 6.28 -35.34 -2.87
N GLU A 490 5.75 -36.54 -3.05
CA GLU A 490 6.19 -37.70 -2.30
C GLU A 490 6.25 -38.95 -3.18
N ARG A 491 7.28 -39.77 -2.96
CA ARG A 491 7.49 -41.01 -3.70
C ARG A 491 7.89 -42.13 -2.77
N VAL A 492 7.31 -43.30 -3.01
CA VAL A 492 7.64 -44.54 -2.28
C VAL A 492 8.89 -45.15 -2.90
N PHE A 493 9.84 -45.53 -2.05
CA PHE A 493 11.05 -46.23 -2.42
C PHE A 493 11.33 -47.34 -1.42
N SER A 494 11.88 -48.45 -1.92
CA SER A 494 12.41 -49.48 -1.04
C SER A 494 13.70 -49.02 -0.36
N TYR A 495 13.82 -49.30 0.93
CA TYR A 495 14.92 -48.92 1.80
C TYR A 495 15.77 -50.14 2.17
N SER A 496 17.10 -50.00 2.11
CA SER A 496 18.06 -51.06 2.44
C SER A 496 19.15 -50.52 3.37
N SER A 497 19.42 -51.25 4.46
CA SER A 497 20.41 -50.90 5.49
C SER A 497 21.82 -51.44 5.25
N ASP A 498 21.99 -52.30 4.24
CA ASP A 498 23.14 -53.21 4.09
C ASP A 498 24.34 -52.60 3.38
#